data_AF-A0A967C9P6-F1
#
_entry.id   AF-A0A967C9P6-F1
#
_cell.length_a   1.000
_cell.length_b   1.000
_cell.length_c   1.000
_cell.angle_alpha   90.00
_cell.angle_beta   90.00
_cell.angle_gamma   90.00
#
_symmetry.space_group_name_H-M   'P 1'
#
loop_
_entity.id
_entity.type
_entity.pdbx_description
1 polymer ?
#
loop_
_entity_poly.entity_id
_entity_poly.type
_entity_poly.pdbx_seq_one_letter_code
_entity_poly.pdbx_strand_id
1 'polypeptide(L)'
;MPAEAEPAQRVSLQCRLGQGRWQPCTMTIEQVGQHWWLQVGQQRLEFRGDGRGALTLTGSQGDQRPVVPVWSSDQALCWDGVCARGAFPLD
;
A
#
# COMPACT_ATOMS: atom_id res chain seq x y z
N MET A 1 7.91 -6.54 -29.49
CA MET A 1 8.72 -6.82 -28.27
C MET A 1 7.80 -6.53 -27.10
N PRO A 2 7.48 -7.51 -26.23
CA PRO A 2 6.60 -7.24 -25.09
C PRO A 2 7.30 -6.22 -24.18
N ALA A 3 6.58 -5.20 -23.73
CA ALA A 3 7.08 -4.27 -22.74
C ALA A 3 7.48 -5.09 -21.50
N GLU A 4 8.77 -5.14 -21.18
CA GLU A 4 9.24 -5.56 -19.88
C GLU A 4 8.56 -4.65 -18.87
N ALA A 5 7.52 -5.17 -18.19
CA ALA A 5 6.95 -4.51 -17.03
C ALA A 5 8.13 -4.28 -16.08
N GLU A 6 8.49 -3.01 -15.89
CA GLU A 6 9.56 -2.58 -15.01
C GLU A 6 9.44 -3.36 -13.69
N PRO A 7 10.54 -3.91 -13.14
CA PRO A 7 10.46 -4.86 -12.05
C PRO A 7 9.73 -4.22 -10.88
N ALA A 8 8.47 -4.61 -10.69
CA ALA A 8 7.63 -4.04 -9.65
C ALA A 8 8.35 -4.16 -8.31
N GLN A 9 8.64 -3.02 -7.69
CA GLN A 9 9.52 -2.96 -6.53
C GLN A 9 8.79 -3.57 -5.34
N ARG A 10 9.28 -4.73 -4.88
CA ARG A 10 8.72 -5.45 -3.76
C ARG A 10 9.48 -5.13 -2.49
N VAL A 11 8.76 -4.56 -1.51
CA VAL A 11 9.30 -4.15 -0.22
C VAL A 11 8.58 -4.94 0.87
N SER A 12 9.34 -5.64 1.71
CA SER A 12 8.81 -6.31 2.88
C SER A 12 8.61 -5.30 4.01
N LEU A 13 7.39 -5.16 4.49
CA LEU A 13 6.97 -4.22 5.52
C LEU A 13 6.13 -4.93 6.58
N GLN A 14 5.75 -4.22 7.63
CA GLN A 14 4.71 -4.66 8.54
C GLN A 14 3.44 -3.85 8.27
N CYS A 15 2.31 -4.53 8.10
CA CYS A 15 1.01 -3.90 7.93
C CYS A 15 0.07 -4.34 9.04
N ARG A 16 -0.84 -3.45 9.41
CA ARG A 16 -1.90 -3.67 10.38
C ARG A 16 -3.21 -3.23 9.77
N LEU A 17 -4.21 -4.10 9.82
CA LEU A 17 -5.56 -3.84 9.32
C LEU A 17 -6.49 -3.57 10.51
N GLY A 18 -7.11 -2.40 10.54
CA GLY A 18 -7.91 -1.87 11.63
C GLY A 18 -7.17 -1.88 12.96
N GLN A 19 -7.79 -2.53 13.95
CA GLN A 19 -7.20 -2.81 15.27
C GLN A 19 -6.55 -4.20 15.34
N GLY A 20 -6.25 -4.80 14.19
CA GLY A 20 -5.60 -6.10 14.09
C GLY A 20 -4.16 -6.07 14.62
N ARG A 21 -3.49 -7.20 14.49
CA ARG A 21 -2.06 -7.31 14.85
C ARG A 21 -1.21 -6.81 13.69
N TRP A 22 -0.01 -6.32 13.99
CA TRP A 22 1.00 -6.10 12.95
C TRP A 22 1.38 -7.45 12.33
N GLN A 23 1.31 -7.54 11.02
CA GLN A 23 1.62 -8.74 10.26
C GLN A 23 2.63 -8.39 9.16
N PRO A 24 3.53 -9.31 8.81
CA PRO A 24 4.41 -9.11 7.67
C PRO A 24 3.57 -8.99 6.41
N CYS A 25 3.83 -7.94 5.63
CA CYS A 25 3.20 -7.68 4.35
C CYS A 25 4.25 -7.34 3.30
N THR A 26 3.91 -7.57 2.04
CA THR A 26 4.76 -7.21 0.91
C THR A 26 4.08 -6.10 0.13
N MET A 27 4.70 -4.93 0.10
CA MET A 27 4.30 -3.86 -0.81
C MET A 27 4.91 -4.12 -2.17
N THR A 28 4.10 -4.10 -3.20
CA THR A 28 4.55 -4.18 -4.59
C THR A 28 4.18 -2.87 -5.27
N ILE A 29 5.20 -2.12 -5.68
CA ILE A 29 5.03 -0.85 -6.38
C ILE A 29 5.17 -1.15 -7.86
N GLU A 30 4.09 -0.99 -8.62
CA GLU A 30 4.16 -1.02 -10.08
C GLU A 30 4.56 0.36 -10.61
N GLN A 31 3.91 1.42 -10.10
CA GLN A 31 4.26 2.81 -10.37
C GLN A 31 4.18 3.65 -9.09
N VAL A 32 5.30 4.24 -8.69
CA VAL A 32 5.40 5.08 -7.49
C VAL A 32 4.38 6.23 -7.58
N GLY A 33 3.52 6.34 -6.56
CA GLY A 33 2.52 7.41 -6.48
C GLY A 33 1.33 7.29 -7.44
N GLN A 34 1.30 6.28 -8.31
CA GLN A 34 0.20 6.02 -9.25
C GLN A 34 -0.48 4.68 -9.01
N HIS A 35 0.29 3.59 -8.89
CA HIS A 35 -0.29 2.26 -8.67
C HIS A 35 0.65 1.36 -7.88
N TRP A 36 0.19 0.92 -6.73
CA TRP A 36 0.88 -0.07 -5.91
C TRP A 36 -0.13 -0.92 -5.15
N TRP A 37 0.29 -2.04 -4.59
CA TRP A 37 -0.55 -2.83 -3.71
C TRP A 37 0.21 -3.39 -2.52
N LEU A 38 -0.48 -3.56 -1.41
CA LEU A 38 0.01 -4.23 -0.21
C LEU A 38 -0.60 -5.63 -0.16
N GLN A 39 0.25 -6.64 -0.03
CA GLN A 39 -0.17 -8.01 0.22
C GLN A 39 0.06 -8.34 1.69
N VAL A 40 -1.01 -8.38 2.47
CA VAL A 40 -1.02 -8.67 3.91
C VAL A 40 -1.58 -10.08 4.12
N GLY A 41 -0.71 -11.09 4.19
CA GLY A 41 -1.14 -12.49 4.20
C GLY A 41 -1.91 -12.86 2.92
N GLN A 42 -3.21 -13.20 3.06
CA GLN A 42 -4.13 -13.46 1.94
C GLN A 42 -4.89 -12.21 1.47
N GLN A 43 -4.79 -11.09 2.18
CA GLN A 43 -5.47 -9.86 1.81
C GLN A 43 -4.58 -9.03 0.88
N ARG A 44 -5.05 -8.83 -0.36
CA ARG A 44 -4.46 -7.85 -1.26
C ARG A 44 -5.24 -6.54 -1.14
N LEU A 45 -4.50 -5.45 -0.99
CA LEU A 45 -5.00 -4.09 -0.89
C LEU A 45 -4.34 -3.27 -1.99
N GLU A 46 -5.10 -2.86 -2.99
CA GLU A 46 -4.57 -2.10 -4.10
C GLU A 46 -4.78 -0.61 -3.87
N PHE A 47 -3.78 0.19 -4.19
CA PHE A 47 -3.77 1.62 -4.05
C PHE A 47 -3.54 2.23 -5.42
N ARG A 48 -4.45 3.11 -5.83
CA ARG A 48 -4.32 3.88 -7.05
C ARG A 48 -4.31 5.37 -6.71
N GLY A 49 -3.26 6.05 -7.11
CA GLY A 49 -3.12 7.49 -6.98
C GLY A 49 -3.40 8.19 -8.30
N ASP A 50 -4.07 9.33 -8.26
CA ASP A 50 -4.30 10.20 -9.42
C ASP A 50 -3.12 11.16 -9.68
N GLY A 51 -1.97 10.96 -9.01
CA GLY A 51 -0.79 11.84 -9.07
C GLY A 51 -0.97 13.22 -8.41
N ARG A 52 -2.20 13.58 -8.01
CA ARG A 52 -2.55 14.84 -7.34
C ARG A 52 -2.66 14.70 -5.81
N GLY A 53 -2.35 13.52 -5.28
CA GLY A 53 -2.44 13.19 -3.85
C GLY A 53 -3.74 12.50 -3.41
N ALA A 54 -4.73 12.37 -4.31
CA ALA A 54 -5.89 11.51 -4.08
C ALA A 54 -5.48 10.04 -4.27
N LEU A 55 -5.72 9.21 -3.26
CA LEU A 55 -5.49 7.77 -3.33
C LEU A 55 -6.82 7.04 -3.17
N THR A 56 -7.00 5.97 -3.94
CA THR A 56 -8.13 5.06 -3.81
C THR A 56 -7.60 3.71 -3.37
N LEU A 57 -8.11 3.22 -2.24
CA LEU A 57 -7.84 1.88 -1.73
C LEU A 57 -8.92 0.93 -2.21
N THR A 58 -8.52 -0.12 -2.91
CA THR A 58 -9.35 -1.27 -3.26
C THR A 58 -9.03 -2.42 -2.30
N GLY A 59 -9.99 -2.78 -1.46
CA GLY A 59 -9.89 -3.89 -0.55
C GLY A 59 -10.00 -5.26 -1.24
N SER A 60 -9.71 -6.33 -0.51
CA SER A 60 -9.78 -7.71 -1.03
C SER A 60 -11.21 -8.16 -1.35
N GLN A 61 -12.23 -7.48 -0.80
CA GLN A 61 -13.65 -7.70 -1.08
C GLN A 61 -14.14 -6.93 -2.33
N GLY A 62 -13.29 -6.10 -2.95
CA GLY A 62 -13.68 -5.22 -4.06
C GLY A 62 -14.21 -3.86 -3.61
N ASP A 63 -14.27 -3.58 -2.31
CA ASP A 63 -14.60 -2.26 -1.77
C ASP A 63 -13.53 -1.24 -2.15
N GLN A 64 -13.88 -0.30 -3.03
CA GLN A 64 -13.06 0.84 -3.39
C GLN A 64 -13.47 2.05 -2.57
N ARG A 65 -12.54 2.61 -1.81
CA ARG A 65 -12.78 3.83 -1.04
C ARG A 65 -11.63 4.82 -1.20
N PRO A 66 -11.93 6.12 -1.30
CA PRO A 66 -10.89 7.14 -1.28
C PRO A 66 -10.24 7.15 0.11
N VAL A 67 -8.92 7.14 0.14
CA VAL A 67 -8.11 7.14 1.36
C VAL A 67 -7.06 8.22 1.27
N VAL A 68 -6.69 8.76 2.43
CA VAL A 68 -5.59 9.71 2.52
C VAL A 68 -4.43 9.07 3.29
N PRO A 69 -3.19 9.17 2.78
CA PRO A 69 -2.01 8.74 3.51
C PRO A 69 -1.80 9.69 4.70
N VAL A 70 -1.84 9.14 5.92
CA VAL A 70 -1.55 9.90 7.14
C VAL A 70 -0.37 9.26 7.83
N TRP A 71 0.68 10.03 8.06
CA TRP A 71 1.79 9.60 8.90
C TRP A 71 1.35 9.59 10.36
N SER A 72 1.44 8.41 10.98
CA SER A 72 1.24 8.22 12.41
C SER A 72 2.56 8.40 13.15
N SER A 73 2.48 8.79 14.43
CA SER A 73 3.64 9.05 15.30
C SER A 73 4.60 7.86 15.45
N ASP A 74 4.15 6.66 15.11
CA ASP A 74 4.92 5.41 15.13
C ASP A 74 5.71 5.16 13.83
N GLN A 75 5.96 6.19 13.02
CA GLN A 75 6.56 6.09 11.67
C GLN A 75 5.78 5.12 10.76
N ALA A 76 4.46 5.06 10.96
CA ALA A 76 3.56 4.23 10.19
C ALA A 76 2.70 5.09 9.27
N LEU A 77 2.61 4.72 8.00
CA LEU A 77 1.66 5.30 7.06
C LEU A 77 0.32 4.60 7.21
N CYS A 78 -0.72 5.36 7.57
CA CYS A 78 -2.08 4.85 7.73
C CYS A 78 -2.99 5.40 6.63
N TRP A 79 -3.76 4.52 6.00
CA TRP A 79 -4.77 4.77 5.00
C TRP A 79 -6.09 4.16 5.48
N ASP A 80 -6.95 4.99 6.07
CA ASP A 80 -8.33 4.63 6.46
C ASP A 80 -8.48 3.19 7.02
N GLY A 81 -7.78 2.94 8.14
CA GLY A 81 -7.76 1.64 8.81
C GLY A 81 -6.66 0.68 8.35
N VAL A 82 -5.92 0.95 7.29
CA VAL A 82 -4.73 0.16 6.91
C VAL A 82 -3.49 0.93 7.31
N CYS A 83 -2.71 0.45 8.27
CA CYS A 83 -1.43 1.05 8.61
C CYS A 83 -0.29 0.18 8.10
N ALA A 84 0.72 0.75 7.45
CA ALA A 84 1.97 0.07 7.13
C ALA A 84 3.14 0.82 7.78
N ARG A 85 4.10 0.05 8.29
CA ARG A 85 5.31 0.54 8.95
C ARG A 85 6.49 -0.26 8.44
N GLY A 86 7.60 0.42 8.17
CA GLY A 86 8.84 -0.20 7.77
C GLY A 86 9.73 0.75 6.99
N ALA A 87 10.78 0.19 6.37
CA ALA A 87 11.65 0.92 5.47
C ALA A 87 10.95 1.11 4.12
N PHE A 88 10.06 2.10 4.03
CA PHE A 88 9.58 2.56 2.73
C PHE A 88 10.77 3.20 2.01
N PRO A 89 11.15 2.72 0.82
CA PRO A 89 12.25 3.27 0.04
C PRO A 89 11.80 4.57 -0.66
N LEU A 90 11.28 5.53 0.12
CA LEU A 90 10.81 6.83 -0.34
C LEU A 90 11.93 7.90 -0.24
N ASP A 91 13.20 7.49 -0.36
CA ASP A 91 14.35 8.41 -0.47
C ASP A 91 14.74 8.58 -1.94
#